data_AF-A0A9E2VBX1-F1
#
_entry.id   AF-A0A9E2VBX1-F1
#
_cell.length_a   1.000
_cell.length_b   1.000
_cell.length_c   1.000
_cell.angle_alpha   90.00
_cell.angle_beta   90.00
_cell.angle_gamma   90.00
#
_symmetry.space_group_name_H-M   'P 1'
#
loop_
_entity.id
_entity.type
_entity.pdbx_description
1 polymer ?
#
loop_
_entity_poly.entity_id
_entity_poly.type
_entity_poly.pdbx_seq_one_letter_code
_entity_poly.pdbx_strand_id
1 'polypeptide(L)'
;MFCNKCGNKILKKEAKFCAKCGTSFSARGKQKEQKEAESFSEKRNFFSTKGVVWAIIIIVVVGLGIYGSTDEEAVETNNEAMSSFNAGDNEQAISQLKQASNEASKDDTKLNTLKNLGYVYSTESQYALALESFKKALAYANKDSFDYFLVSGEVALLEGKPSTAQINYNKAYQLRPNDYQINNALALFYLDMEETAPSYVDYPKALSHAKKAYETVESGLKESAKENLAIVHFYNENYSEAISLMSTINFNQYPYMAYWMGLAYVMIEDDVNAKFYLQKAMNLGEEIEPEFYDYYNLY
;
A
#
# COMPACT_ATOMS: atom_id res chain seq x y z
N MET A 1 -21.37 -31.78 -4.52
CA MET A 1 -20.65 -31.08 -5.61
C MET A 1 -19.28 -30.64 -5.11
N PHE A 2 -18.27 -30.56 -5.98
CA PHE A 2 -16.93 -30.08 -5.65
C PHE A 2 -16.66 -28.78 -6.41
N CYS A 3 -15.91 -27.86 -5.81
CA CYS A 3 -15.53 -26.62 -6.48
C CYS A 3 -14.61 -26.92 -7.67
N ASN A 4 -14.91 -26.35 -8.83
CA ASN A 4 -14.13 -26.51 -10.07
C ASN A 4 -12.76 -25.82 -10.01
N LYS A 5 -12.56 -24.83 -9.13
CA LYS A 5 -11.28 -24.12 -8.96
C LYS A 5 -10.34 -24.80 -7.97
N CYS A 6 -10.83 -25.20 -6.79
CA CYS A 6 -9.96 -25.69 -5.69
C CYS A 6 -10.25 -27.14 -5.23
N GLY A 7 -11.22 -27.81 -5.84
CA GLY A 7 -11.56 -29.20 -5.53
C GLY A 7 -12.25 -29.43 -4.17
N ASN A 8 -12.56 -28.38 -3.41
CA ASN A 8 -13.16 -28.56 -2.08
C ASN A 8 -14.62 -29.04 -2.16
N LYS A 9 -15.04 -29.86 -1.19
CA LYS A 9 -16.40 -30.39 -1.11
C LYS A 9 -17.37 -29.28 -0.69
N ILE A 10 -18.44 -29.12 -1.46
CA ILE A 10 -19.48 -28.12 -1.22
C ILE A 10 -20.53 -28.76 -0.32
N LEU A 11 -20.63 -28.28 0.91
CA LEU A 11 -21.43 -28.88 1.98
C LEU A 11 -22.90 -28.44 1.97
N LYS A 12 -23.22 -27.29 1.36
CA LYS A 12 -24.59 -26.77 1.23
C LYS A 12 -25.00 -26.70 -0.24
N LYS A 13 -26.15 -27.29 -0.59
CA LYS A 13 -26.62 -27.44 -1.98
C LYS A 13 -27.02 -26.10 -2.62
N GLU A 14 -27.38 -25.09 -1.83
CA GLU A 14 -27.62 -23.71 -2.29
C GLU A 14 -26.42 -22.76 -2.12
N ALA A 15 -25.21 -23.26 -1.85
CA ALA A 15 -24.04 -22.39 -1.70
C ALA A 15 -23.75 -21.66 -3.02
N LYS A 16 -23.73 -20.31 -2.99
CA LYS A 16 -23.40 -19.46 -4.14
C LYS A 16 -21.89 -19.37 -4.43
N PHE A 17 -21.07 -19.63 -3.39
CA PHE A 17 -19.61 -19.52 -3.45
C PHE A 17 -18.91 -20.68 -2.74
N CYS A 18 -17.67 -20.96 -3.13
CA CYS A 18 -16.81 -21.93 -2.44
C CYS A 18 -16.26 -21.36 -1.12
N ALA A 19 -16.62 -21.97 0.00
CA ALA A 19 -16.15 -21.58 1.34
C ALA A 19 -14.63 -21.65 1.57
N LYS A 20 -13.87 -22.26 0.64
CA LYS A 20 -12.40 -22.37 0.73
C LYS A 20 -11.65 -21.36 -0.14
N CYS A 21 -12.21 -20.97 -1.28
CA CYS A 21 -11.47 -20.16 -2.27
C CYS A 21 -12.32 -19.04 -2.92
N GLY A 22 -13.54 -18.82 -2.42
CA GLY A 22 -14.41 -17.72 -2.87
C GLY A 22 -15.03 -17.87 -4.25
N THR A 23 -14.67 -18.90 -5.04
CA THR A 23 -15.14 -19.03 -6.43
C THR A 23 -16.66 -19.14 -6.51
N SER A 24 -17.28 -18.28 -7.32
CA SER A 24 -18.72 -18.28 -7.61
C SER A 24 -19.09 -19.43 -8.55
N PHE A 25 -20.31 -19.95 -8.40
CA PHE A 25 -20.80 -21.05 -9.23
C PHE A 25 -21.73 -20.60 -10.37
N SER A 26 -21.77 -19.30 -10.71
CA SER A 26 -22.57 -18.79 -11.82
C SER A 26 -21.87 -18.99 -13.18
N ALA A 27 -22.65 -19.36 -14.19
CA ALA A 27 -22.18 -19.67 -15.54
C ALA A 27 -22.38 -18.48 -16.50
N ARG A 28 -21.34 -18.09 -17.25
CA ARG A 28 -21.47 -17.44 -18.59
C ARG A 28 -20.13 -17.45 -19.35
N GLY A 29 -20.19 -17.75 -20.64
CA GLY A 29 -19.04 -18.10 -21.48
C GLY A 29 -18.62 -17.08 -22.55
N LYS A 30 -17.30 -17.06 -22.81
CA LYS A 30 -16.52 -16.97 -24.07
C LYS A 30 -16.90 -16.05 -25.25
N GLN A 31 -17.98 -15.27 -25.26
CA GLN A 31 -18.26 -14.31 -26.36
C GLN A 31 -18.18 -12.82 -25.96
N LYS A 32 -17.79 -12.52 -24.71
CA LYS A 32 -17.78 -11.16 -24.14
C LYS A 32 -16.40 -10.45 -24.24
N GLU A 33 -15.34 -11.21 -24.48
CA GLU A 33 -13.93 -10.78 -24.37
C GLU A 33 -13.50 -9.61 -25.29
N GLN A 34 -14.15 -9.40 -26.44
CA GLN A 34 -13.73 -8.35 -27.41
C GLN A 34 -14.46 -7.01 -27.25
N LYS A 35 -15.71 -7.00 -26.78
CA LYS A 35 -16.43 -5.76 -26.44
C LYS A 35 -16.09 -5.27 -25.03
N GLU A 36 -15.63 -6.16 -24.15
CA GLU A 36 -15.19 -5.80 -22.81
C GLU A 36 -13.94 -4.92 -22.85
N ALA A 37 -12.95 -5.20 -23.70
CA ALA A 37 -11.69 -4.44 -23.76
C ALA A 37 -11.86 -2.92 -24.03
N GLU A 38 -12.80 -2.53 -24.91
CA GLU A 38 -13.08 -1.11 -25.22
C GLU A 38 -13.90 -0.41 -24.10
N SER A 39 -14.92 -1.08 -23.54
CA SER A 39 -15.63 -0.55 -22.36
C SER A 39 -14.75 -0.51 -21.10
N PHE A 40 -13.70 -1.32 -21.08
CA PHE A 40 -12.82 -1.50 -19.93
C PHE A 40 -11.71 -0.43 -19.87
N SER A 41 -11.22 0.07 -21.02
CA SER A 41 -10.38 1.28 -21.00
C SER A 41 -11.17 2.52 -20.58
N GLU A 42 -12.47 2.59 -20.92
CA GLU A 42 -13.37 3.63 -20.40
C GLU A 42 -13.60 3.48 -18.87
N LYS A 43 -13.80 2.25 -18.37
CA LYS A 43 -13.88 1.97 -16.92
C LYS A 43 -12.58 2.31 -16.16
N ARG A 44 -11.41 2.29 -16.82
CA ARG A 44 -10.15 2.72 -16.20
C ARG A 44 -10.07 4.23 -15.99
N ASN A 45 -10.60 4.99 -16.96
CA ASN A 45 -10.77 6.45 -16.86
C ASN A 45 -11.95 6.87 -15.98
N PHE A 46 -12.78 5.91 -15.54
CA PHE A 46 -13.89 6.13 -14.60
C PHE A 46 -13.42 6.34 -13.16
N PHE A 47 -12.24 5.85 -12.79
CA PHE A 47 -11.69 6.11 -11.45
C PHE A 47 -10.94 7.44 -11.46
N SER A 48 -11.62 8.53 -11.10
CA SER A 48 -10.93 9.78 -10.80
C SER A 48 -10.14 9.61 -9.50
N THR A 49 -8.84 9.33 -9.60
CA THR A 49 -7.84 9.21 -8.51
C THR A 49 -7.82 10.39 -7.53
N LYS A 50 -8.47 11.52 -7.86
CA LYS A 50 -8.50 12.75 -7.07
C LYS A 50 -9.08 12.63 -5.65
N GLY A 51 -9.60 11.46 -5.25
CA GLY A 51 -10.26 11.27 -3.96
C GLY A 51 -9.80 10.09 -3.11
N VAL A 52 -9.07 9.11 -3.63
CA VAL A 52 -8.78 7.86 -2.89
C VAL A 52 -7.29 7.54 -2.87
N VAL A 53 -6.57 8.38 -2.14
CA VAL A 53 -5.26 8.03 -1.60
C VAL A 53 -5.38 8.08 -0.09
N TRP A 54 -6.11 7.10 0.47
CA TRP A 54 -6.15 6.93 1.91
C TRP A 54 -5.42 5.64 2.26
N ALA A 55 -4.21 5.84 2.77
CA ALA A 55 -3.31 4.86 3.35
C ALA A 55 -2.55 3.97 2.36
N ILE A 56 -1.59 4.55 1.62
CA ILE A 56 -0.36 3.79 1.37
C ILE A 56 0.37 3.74 2.70
N ILE A 57 0.22 2.62 3.38
CA ILE A 57 0.91 2.36 4.62
C ILE A 57 2.39 2.09 4.28
N ILE A 58 3.23 3.12 4.36
CA ILE A 58 4.69 2.94 4.41
C ILE A 58 5.04 2.58 5.86
N ILE A 59 4.71 1.36 6.31
CA ILE A 59 5.24 0.91 7.60
C ILE A 59 6.74 0.68 7.43
N VAL A 60 7.52 1.49 8.13
CA VAL A 60 8.94 1.27 8.35
C VAL A 60 9.14 0.82 9.80
N VAL A 61 8.94 -0.47 10.09
CA VAL A 61 9.53 -1.03 11.32
C VAL A 61 10.98 -1.34 10.98
N VAL A 62 11.85 -0.35 11.13
CA VAL A 62 13.29 -0.63 11.27
C VAL A 62 13.46 -1.09 12.72
N GLY A 63 13.42 -2.40 12.92
CA GLY A 63 13.86 -2.99 14.18
C GLY A 63 15.34 -2.69 14.38
N LEU A 64 15.65 -1.63 15.12
CA LEU A 64 17.01 -1.37 15.58
C LEU A 64 17.33 -2.34 16.71
N GLY A 65 17.84 -3.52 16.37
CA GLY A 65 18.36 -4.49 17.32
C GLY A 65 19.73 -4.08 17.88
N ILE A 66 19.79 -3.02 18.69
CA ILE A 66 21.04 -2.64 19.38
C ILE A 66 20.76 -2.38 20.87
N TYR A 67 20.67 -3.46 21.65
CA TYR A 67 20.65 -3.41 23.12
C TYR A 67 22.01 -2.91 23.66
N GLY A 68 22.01 -1.92 24.55
CA GLY A 68 23.21 -1.38 25.21
C GLY A 68 23.91 -0.23 24.48
N SER A 69 23.19 0.57 23.69
CA SER A 69 23.73 1.69 22.92
C SER A 69 23.33 3.04 23.51
N THR A 70 24.11 4.10 23.27
CA THR A 70 23.82 5.47 23.76
C THR A 70 22.45 6.03 23.35
N ASP A 71 21.81 5.45 22.35
CA ASP A 71 20.52 5.89 21.81
C ASP A 71 19.38 4.92 22.13
N GLU A 72 19.53 4.02 23.11
CA GLU A 72 18.52 2.99 23.43
C GLU A 72 17.12 3.57 23.62
N GLU A 73 16.97 4.65 24.37
CA GLU A 73 15.70 5.34 24.59
C GLU A 73 15.12 5.92 23.30
N ALA A 74 15.91 6.67 22.52
CA ALA A 74 15.47 7.21 21.24
C ALA A 74 15.05 6.11 20.24
N VAL A 75 15.72 4.97 20.27
CA VAL A 75 15.36 3.80 19.48
C VAL A 75 14.05 3.18 19.93
N GLU A 76 13.85 3.04 21.24
CA GLU A 76 12.60 2.54 21.82
C GLU A 76 11.44 3.47 21.45
N THR A 77 11.57 4.77 21.69
CA THR A 77 10.54 5.77 21.33
C THR A 77 10.24 5.78 19.84
N ASN A 78 11.24 5.59 18.96
CA ASN A 78 11.00 5.42 17.53
C ASN A 78 10.13 4.19 17.23
N ASN A 79 10.40 3.05 17.88
CA ASN A 79 9.64 1.83 17.67
C ASN A 79 8.22 1.94 18.21
N GLU A 80 8.04 2.59 19.37
CA GLU A 80 6.71 2.94 19.88
C GLU A 80 5.94 3.82 18.91
N ALA A 81 6.59 4.83 18.32
CA ALA A 81 5.97 5.68 17.34
C ALA A 81 5.47 4.92 16.11
N MET A 82 6.25 3.94 15.64
CA MET A 82 5.81 3.06 14.56
C MET A 82 4.64 2.16 14.99
N SER A 83 4.59 1.74 16.26
CA SER A 83 3.43 1.01 16.79
C SER A 83 2.18 1.90 16.86
N SER A 84 2.31 3.16 17.28
CA SER A 84 1.21 4.13 17.30
C SER A 84 0.71 4.43 15.90
N PHE A 85 1.61 4.63 14.94
CA PHE A 85 1.26 4.81 13.54
C PHE A 85 0.50 3.60 12.99
N ASN A 86 0.94 2.37 13.30
CA ASN A 86 0.25 1.15 12.90
C ASN A 86 -1.13 0.96 13.56
N ALA A 87 -1.35 1.60 14.71
CA ALA A 87 -2.64 1.65 15.38
C ALA A 87 -3.55 2.77 14.84
N GLY A 88 -3.05 3.60 13.91
CA GLY A 88 -3.74 4.77 13.38
C GLY A 88 -3.65 6.01 14.26
N ASP A 89 -2.85 5.98 15.34
CA ASP A 89 -2.59 7.16 16.19
C ASP A 89 -1.43 7.99 15.63
N ASN A 90 -1.73 8.69 14.53
CA ASN A 90 -0.74 9.44 13.76
C ASN A 90 -0.21 10.66 14.54
N GLU A 91 -1.04 11.28 15.40
CA GLU A 91 -0.62 12.41 16.25
C GLU A 91 0.42 11.94 17.27
N GLN A 92 0.15 10.82 17.97
CA GLN A 92 1.10 10.25 18.92
C GLN A 92 2.40 9.82 18.22
N ALA A 93 2.30 9.16 17.07
CA ALA A 93 3.46 8.75 16.28
C ALA A 93 4.35 9.94 15.90
N ILE A 94 3.76 11.04 15.42
CA ILE A 94 4.49 12.27 15.08
C ILE A 94 5.18 12.85 16.32
N SER A 95 4.50 12.88 17.47
CA SER A 95 5.05 13.38 18.73
C SER A 95 6.26 12.55 19.18
N GLN A 96 6.13 11.22 19.18
CA GLN A 96 7.20 10.30 19.57
C GLN A 96 8.38 10.35 18.60
N LEU A 97 8.15 10.41 17.27
CA LEU A 97 9.24 10.55 16.29
C LEU A 97 10.02 11.85 16.45
N LYS A 98 9.34 12.95 16.78
CA LYS A 98 10.01 14.22 17.11
C LYS A 98 10.87 14.07 18.36
N GLN A 99 10.33 13.47 19.43
CA GLN A 99 11.07 13.19 20.66
C GLN A 99 12.32 12.35 20.37
N ALA A 100 12.14 11.18 19.72
CA ALA A 100 13.21 10.27 19.35
C ALA A 100 14.30 10.96 18.52
N SER A 101 13.92 11.80 17.55
CA SER A 101 14.89 12.53 16.72
C SER A 101 15.70 13.57 17.50
N ASN A 102 15.12 14.16 18.55
CA ASN A 102 15.78 15.16 19.40
C ASN A 102 16.72 14.51 20.42
N GLU A 103 16.38 13.33 20.93
CA GLU A 103 17.14 12.58 21.93
C GLU A 103 18.25 11.71 21.32
N ALA A 104 18.10 11.33 20.05
CA ALA A 104 19.11 10.58 19.31
C ALA A 104 20.46 11.31 19.30
N SER A 105 21.54 10.62 19.66
CA SER A 105 22.89 11.17 19.59
C SER A 105 23.60 10.78 18.30
N LYS A 106 23.43 9.54 17.81
CA LYS A 106 24.10 9.03 16.60
C LYS A 106 23.39 9.48 15.33
N ASP A 107 24.18 9.71 14.29
CA ASP A 107 23.68 10.13 12.98
C ASP A 107 22.74 9.09 12.35
N ASP A 108 23.03 7.79 12.48
CA ASP A 108 22.14 6.73 11.97
C ASP A 108 20.77 6.73 12.67
N THR A 109 20.73 7.00 13.98
CA THR A 109 19.46 7.07 14.74
C THR A 109 18.67 8.33 14.35
N LYS A 110 19.35 9.48 14.23
CA LYS A 110 18.72 10.73 13.75
C LYS A 110 18.17 10.58 12.34
N LEU A 111 18.95 9.99 11.43
CA LEU A 111 18.52 9.70 10.07
C LEU A 111 17.24 8.87 10.09
N ASN A 112 17.23 7.74 10.80
CA ASN A 112 16.10 6.82 10.77
C ASN A 112 14.83 7.42 11.39
N THR A 113 14.95 8.10 12.53
CA THR A 113 13.82 8.79 13.17
C THR A 113 13.24 9.90 12.28
N LEU A 114 14.09 10.73 11.68
CA LEU A 114 13.65 11.80 10.76
C LEU A 114 13.08 11.24 9.44
N LYS A 115 13.64 10.15 8.93
CA LYS A 115 13.11 9.43 7.76
C LYS A 115 11.71 8.89 8.05
N ASN A 116 11.51 8.24 9.20
CA ASN A 116 10.20 7.75 9.62
C ASN A 116 9.21 8.90 9.80
N LEU A 117 9.64 10.01 10.40
CA LEU A 117 8.82 11.21 10.51
C LEU A 117 8.40 11.76 9.13
N GLY A 118 9.32 11.75 8.16
CA GLY A 118 9.02 12.11 6.79
C GLY A 118 7.94 11.23 6.16
N TYR A 119 8.01 9.92 6.35
CA TYR A 119 7.00 8.97 5.85
C TYR A 119 5.63 9.14 6.52
N VAL A 120 5.60 9.33 7.84
CA VAL A 120 4.34 9.59 8.56
C VAL A 120 3.71 10.89 8.07
N TYR A 121 4.49 11.97 7.93
CA TYR A 121 3.97 13.21 7.35
C TYR A 121 3.48 13.05 5.91
N SER A 122 4.17 12.24 5.08
CA SER A 122 3.74 11.98 3.71
C SER A 122 2.40 11.23 3.68
N THR A 123 2.22 10.25 4.55
CA THR A 123 0.97 9.48 4.67
C THR A 123 -0.19 10.39 5.07
N GLU A 124 0.08 11.37 5.95
CA GLU A 124 -0.89 12.39 6.38
C GLU A 124 -1.07 13.53 5.35
N SER A 125 -0.53 13.39 4.13
CA SER A 125 -0.55 14.43 3.09
C SER A 125 0.09 15.77 3.52
N GLN A 126 0.90 15.77 4.59
CA GLN A 126 1.64 16.93 5.09
C GLN A 126 2.98 17.08 4.35
N TYR A 127 2.92 17.17 3.03
CA TYR A 127 4.08 17.08 2.13
C TYR A 127 5.21 18.07 2.42
N ALA A 128 4.88 19.29 2.89
CA ALA A 128 5.89 20.28 3.25
C ALA A 128 6.73 19.84 4.48
N LEU A 129 6.07 19.26 5.49
CA LEU A 129 6.73 18.74 6.69
C LEU A 129 7.46 17.44 6.40
N ALA A 130 6.92 16.60 5.50
CA ALA A 130 7.60 15.42 4.98
C ALA A 130 8.93 15.80 4.32
N LEU A 131 8.90 16.77 3.39
CA LEU A 131 10.06 17.26 2.68
C LEU A 131 11.12 17.84 3.63
N GLU A 132 10.70 18.63 4.63
CA GLU A 132 11.61 19.15 5.65
C GLU A 132 12.30 18.03 6.42
N SER A 133 11.53 17.02 6.86
CA SER A 133 12.02 15.90 7.67
C SER A 133 13.01 15.04 6.89
N PHE A 134 12.70 14.72 5.63
CA PHE A 134 13.62 13.99 4.76
C PHE A 134 14.90 14.77 4.45
N LYS A 135 14.82 16.09 4.25
CA LYS A 135 16.01 16.93 4.06
C LYS A 135 16.90 16.95 5.30
N LYS A 136 16.31 16.98 6.51
CA LYS A 136 17.07 16.81 7.76
C LYS A 136 17.69 15.42 7.86
N ALA A 137 16.98 14.36 7.50
CA ALA A 137 17.52 13.00 7.48
C ALA A 137 18.74 12.87 6.54
N LEU A 138 18.68 13.49 5.35
CA LEU A 138 19.79 13.51 4.40
C LEU A 138 21.05 14.19 4.94
N ALA A 139 20.93 15.15 5.87
CA ALA A 139 22.08 15.81 6.49
C ALA A 139 22.92 14.85 7.35
N TYR A 140 22.32 13.75 7.82
CA TYR A 140 22.97 12.69 8.60
C TYR A 140 23.33 11.45 7.75
N ALA A 141 22.90 11.42 6.49
CA ALA A 141 23.11 10.26 5.62
C ALA A 141 24.53 10.26 5.03
N ASN A 142 25.21 9.13 5.17
CA ASN A 142 26.46 8.89 4.45
C ASN A 142 26.18 8.95 2.94
N LYS A 143 26.94 9.80 2.23
CA LYS A 143 26.81 9.94 0.78
C LYS A 143 27.00 8.58 0.10
N ASP A 144 26.21 8.34 -0.94
CA ASP A 144 26.19 7.10 -1.72
C ASP A 144 25.78 5.83 -0.93
N SER A 145 25.26 5.98 0.29
CA SER A 145 24.63 4.88 1.03
C SER A 145 23.23 4.55 0.49
N PHE A 146 22.71 3.38 0.89
CA PHE A 146 21.33 2.98 0.60
C PHE A 146 20.33 4.03 1.08
N ASP A 147 20.43 4.45 2.34
CA ASP A 147 19.51 5.43 2.94
C ASP A 147 19.61 6.80 2.28
N TYR A 148 20.82 7.22 1.89
CA TYR A 148 21.01 8.45 1.13
C TYR A 148 20.23 8.41 -0.20
N PHE A 149 20.35 7.33 -0.97
CA PHE A 149 19.64 7.19 -2.24
C PHE A 149 18.13 7.02 -2.06
N LEU A 150 17.68 6.22 -1.09
CA LEU A 150 16.26 6.06 -0.80
C LEU A 150 15.61 7.41 -0.46
N VAL A 151 16.15 8.12 0.52
CA VAL A 151 15.60 9.42 0.97
C VAL A 151 15.75 10.50 -0.12
N SER A 152 16.82 10.47 -0.92
CA SER A 152 16.95 11.38 -2.08
C SER A 152 15.87 11.12 -3.13
N GLY A 153 15.38 9.88 -3.25
CA GLY A 153 14.23 9.52 -4.07
C GLY A 153 12.95 10.18 -3.56
N GLU A 154 12.65 10.01 -2.27
CA GLU A 154 11.48 10.62 -1.60
C GLU A 154 11.48 12.14 -1.74
N VAL A 155 12.60 12.80 -1.46
CA VAL A 155 12.76 14.25 -1.63
C VAL A 155 12.51 14.67 -3.06
N ALA A 156 13.02 13.93 -4.04
CA ALA A 156 12.82 14.26 -5.44
C ALA A 156 11.35 14.12 -5.87
N LEU A 157 10.60 13.14 -5.35
CA LEU A 157 9.16 13.04 -5.60
C LEU A 157 8.40 14.24 -5.04
N LEU A 158 8.62 14.58 -3.77
CA LEU A 158 7.98 15.73 -3.13
C LEU A 158 8.33 17.08 -3.78
N GLU A 159 9.46 17.15 -4.48
CA GLU A 159 9.86 18.32 -5.27
C GLU A 159 9.35 18.29 -6.73
N GLY A 160 8.55 17.29 -7.12
CA GLY A 160 8.02 17.15 -8.48
C GLY A 160 9.09 16.78 -9.52
N LYS A 161 10.11 16.02 -9.12
CA LYS A 161 11.24 15.60 -9.96
C LYS A 161 11.29 14.08 -10.12
N PRO A 162 10.29 13.46 -10.77
CA PRO A 162 10.16 12.00 -10.83
C PRO A 162 11.31 11.29 -11.57
N SER A 163 11.94 11.95 -12.56
CA SER A 163 13.15 11.40 -13.22
C SER A 163 14.31 11.24 -12.24
N THR A 164 14.54 12.24 -11.39
CA THR A 164 15.56 12.22 -10.34
C THR A 164 15.21 11.19 -9.27
N ALA A 165 13.93 11.07 -8.91
CA ALA A 165 13.47 10.05 -7.97
C ALA A 165 13.79 8.64 -8.48
N GLN A 166 13.41 8.33 -9.72
CA GLN A 166 13.68 7.03 -10.34
C GLN A 166 15.19 6.70 -10.36
N ILE A 167 16.05 7.67 -10.70
CA ILE A 167 17.51 7.47 -10.70
C ILE A 167 18.00 7.09 -9.30
N ASN A 168 17.56 7.81 -8.27
CA ASN A 168 17.98 7.55 -6.90
C ASN A 168 17.43 6.22 -6.36
N TYR A 169 16.15 5.92 -6.60
CA TYR A 169 15.59 4.61 -6.26
C TYR A 169 16.32 3.47 -6.94
N ASN A 170 16.68 3.60 -8.23
CA ASN A 170 17.47 2.58 -8.92
C ASN A 170 18.86 2.38 -8.29
N LYS A 171 19.51 3.45 -7.80
CA LYS A 171 20.77 3.32 -7.07
C LYS A 171 20.60 2.62 -5.72
N ALA A 172 19.56 2.96 -4.96
CA ALA A 172 19.23 2.26 -3.71
C ALA A 172 18.95 0.76 -3.98
N TYR A 173 18.21 0.46 -5.05
CA TYR A 173 17.89 -0.91 -5.47
C TYR A 173 19.14 -1.70 -5.87
N GLN A 174 20.11 -1.06 -6.55
CA GLN A 174 21.39 -1.69 -6.88
C GLN A 174 22.18 -2.10 -5.63
N LEU A 175 22.11 -1.31 -4.55
CA LEU A 175 22.80 -1.62 -3.30
C LEU A 175 22.11 -2.73 -2.51
N ARG A 176 20.76 -2.73 -2.47
CA ARG A 176 19.98 -3.70 -1.71
C ARG A 176 18.75 -4.16 -2.51
N PRO A 177 18.92 -5.06 -3.50
CA PRO A 177 17.82 -5.42 -4.41
C PRO A 177 16.68 -6.16 -3.74
N ASN A 178 16.91 -6.78 -2.58
CA ASN A 178 15.91 -7.56 -1.84
C ASN A 178 15.35 -6.79 -0.63
N ASP A 179 15.72 -5.53 -0.46
CA ASP A 179 15.23 -4.70 0.64
C ASP A 179 13.76 -4.34 0.42
N TYR A 180 12.96 -4.48 1.48
CA TYR A 180 11.53 -4.22 1.45
C TYR A 180 11.23 -2.75 1.09
N GLN A 181 11.93 -1.79 1.71
CA GLN A 181 11.61 -0.37 1.58
C GLN A 181 11.75 0.09 0.14
N ILE A 182 12.84 -0.30 -0.53
CA ILE A 182 13.06 0.13 -1.91
C ILE A 182 12.14 -0.57 -2.90
N ASN A 183 11.81 -1.84 -2.69
CA ASN A 183 10.84 -2.53 -3.53
C ASN A 183 9.44 -1.96 -3.32
N ASN A 184 9.08 -1.58 -2.10
CA ASN A 184 7.82 -0.89 -1.84
C ASN A 184 7.78 0.48 -2.52
N ALA A 185 8.81 1.31 -2.34
CA ALA A 185 8.91 2.63 -2.98
C ALA A 185 8.83 2.55 -4.50
N LEU A 186 9.55 1.60 -5.13
CA LEU A 186 9.47 1.39 -6.58
C LEU A 186 8.10 0.86 -7.03
N ALA A 187 7.46 -0.02 -6.25
CA ALA A 187 6.12 -0.49 -6.56
C ALA A 187 5.12 0.68 -6.61
N LEU A 188 5.17 1.55 -5.60
CA LEU A 188 4.30 2.72 -5.50
C LEU A 188 4.62 3.77 -6.56
N PHE A 189 5.91 4.01 -6.85
CA PHE A 189 6.35 4.92 -7.91
C PHE A 189 5.81 4.51 -9.30
N TYR A 190 5.87 3.22 -9.63
CA TYR A 190 5.35 2.72 -10.91
C TYR A 190 3.82 2.56 -10.92
N LEU A 191 3.19 2.57 -9.74
CA LEU A 191 1.73 2.57 -9.61
C LEU A 191 1.15 3.99 -9.77
N ASP A 192 1.82 5.00 -9.18
CA ASP A 192 1.52 6.43 -9.20
C ASP A 192 0.04 6.77 -8.92
N MET A 193 -0.49 6.27 -7.80
CA MET A 193 -1.89 6.53 -7.42
C MET A 193 -2.18 8.01 -7.13
N GLU A 194 -1.17 8.78 -6.74
CA GLU A 194 -1.29 10.22 -6.48
C GLU A 194 -1.16 11.07 -7.77
N GLU A 195 -1.00 10.44 -8.94
CA GLU A 195 -0.79 11.10 -10.24
C GLU A 195 0.35 12.13 -10.23
N THR A 196 1.39 11.89 -9.43
CA THR A 196 2.55 12.77 -9.29
C THR A 196 3.56 12.59 -10.41
N ALA A 197 3.54 11.43 -11.07
CA ALA A 197 4.50 11.00 -12.07
C ALA A 197 3.84 10.18 -13.19
N PRO A 198 2.76 10.63 -13.85
CA PRO A 198 1.93 9.78 -14.72
C PRO A 198 2.68 9.22 -15.93
N SER A 199 3.75 9.88 -16.37
CA SER A 199 4.63 9.39 -17.44
C SER A 199 5.48 8.17 -17.05
N TYR A 200 5.51 7.81 -15.77
CA TYR A 200 6.27 6.68 -15.23
C TYR A 200 5.39 5.50 -14.85
N VAL A 201 4.07 5.58 -14.99
CA VAL A 201 3.15 4.46 -14.71
C VAL A 201 3.54 3.22 -15.51
N ASP A 202 3.75 2.11 -14.80
CA ASP A 202 4.11 0.80 -15.37
C ASP A 202 3.64 -0.30 -14.41
N TYR A 203 2.37 -0.71 -14.55
CA TYR A 203 1.75 -1.67 -13.65
C TYR A 203 2.49 -3.04 -13.58
N PRO A 204 3.00 -3.61 -14.69
CA PRO A 204 3.83 -4.82 -14.61
C PRO A 204 5.11 -4.63 -13.76
N LYS A 205 5.80 -3.49 -13.88
CA LYS A 205 6.95 -3.20 -12.99
C LYS A 205 6.51 -3.02 -11.54
N ALA A 206 5.41 -2.31 -11.30
CA ALA A 206 4.84 -2.16 -9.97
C ALA A 206 4.58 -3.54 -9.34
N LEU A 207 4.00 -4.48 -10.10
CA LEU A 207 3.71 -5.84 -9.64
C LEU A 207 4.96 -6.64 -9.33
N SER A 208 5.99 -6.53 -10.17
CA SER A 208 7.27 -7.19 -9.93
C SER A 208 7.89 -6.74 -8.60
N HIS A 209 7.89 -5.43 -8.34
CA HIS A 209 8.45 -4.88 -7.11
C HIS A 209 7.56 -5.18 -5.89
N ALA A 210 6.24 -5.08 -6.00
CA ALA A 210 5.31 -5.40 -4.91
C ALA A 210 5.41 -6.87 -4.48
N LYS A 211 5.53 -7.81 -5.43
CA LYS A 211 5.77 -9.23 -5.13
C LYS A 211 7.07 -9.41 -4.37
N LYS A 212 8.14 -8.76 -4.83
CA LYS A 212 9.45 -8.84 -4.19
C LYS A 212 9.42 -8.28 -2.77
N ALA A 213 8.80 -7.10 -2.58
CA ALA A 213 8.58 -6.53 -1.26
C ALA A 213 7.82 -7.52 -0.36
N TYR A 214 6.70 -8.07 -0.83
CA TYR A 214 5.94 -9.06 -0.08
C TYR A 214 6.74 -10.32 0.24
N GLU A 215 7.59 -10.81 -0.66
CA GLU A 215 8.38 -12.03 -0.45
C GLU A 215 9.53 -11.83 0.56
N THR A 216 10.14 -10.65 0.59
CA THR A 216 11.35 -10.38 1.40
C THR A 216 11.06 -9.69 2.72
N VAL A 217 9.83 -9.22 2.94
CA VAL A 217 9.46 -8.51 4.16
C VAL A 217 9.43 -9.43 5.39
N GLU A 218 9.88 -8.88 6.53
CA GLU A 218 9.75 -9.51 7.84
C GLU A 218 8.28 -9.63 8.27
N SER A 219 8.00 -10.56 9.21
CA SER A 219 6.63 -10.91 9.59
C SER A 219 5.80 -9.72 10.11
N GLY A 220 6.43 -8.74 10.76
CA GLY A 220 5.74 -7.59 11.33
C GLY A 220 5.15 -6.62 10.30
N LEU A 221 5.63 -6.67 9.06
CA LEU A 221 5.23 -5.76 7.96
C LEU A 221 4.50 -6.51 6.84
N LYS A 222 4.25 -7.81 7.03
CA LYS A 222 3.70 -8.71 6.00
C LYS A 222 2.30 -8.29 5.55
N GLU A 223 1.51 -7.73 6.45
CA GLU A 223 0.13 -7.34 6.18
C GLU A 223 0.08 -6.12 5.25
N SER A 224 0.84 -5.06 5.54
CA SER A 224 0.94 -3.89 4.65
C SER A 224 1.56 -4.22 3.29
N ALA A 225 2.56 -5.10 3.26
CA ALA A 225 3.09 -5.59 1.99
C ALA A 225 2.03 -6.37 1.18
N LYS A 226 1.12 -7.08 1.87
CA LYS A 226 -0.01 -7.80 1.25
C LYS A 226 -1.06 -6.85 0.70
N GLU A 227 -1.34 -5.75 1.41
CA GLU A 227 -2.24 -4.67 0.99
C GLU A 227 -1.75 -4.04 -0.31
N ASN A 228 -0.50 -3.56 -0.31
CA ASN A 228 0.13 -2.97 -1.49
C ASN A 228 0.15 -3.95 -2.66
N LEU A 229 0.48 -5.22 -2.41
CA LEU A 229 0.44 -6.26 -3.45
C LEU A 229 -0.98 -6.47 -4.00
N ALA A 230 -2.00 -6.47 -3.15
CA ALA A 230 -3.39 -6.63 -3.58
C ALA A 230 -3.86 -5.47 -4.48
N ILE A 231 -3.55 -4.23 -4.09
CA ILE A 231 -3.86 -3.03 -4.88
C ILE A 231 -3.11 -3.09 -6.21
N VAL A 232 -1.82 -3.42 -6.20
CA VAL A 232 -1.05 -3.56 -7.45
C VAL A 232 -1.61 -4.67 -8.35
N HIS A 233 -2.10 -5.78 -7.78
CA HIS A 233 -2.84 -6.78 -8.54
C HIS A 233 -4.12 -6.21 -9.17
N PHE A 234 -4.88 -5.39 -8.44
CA PHE A 234 -6.06 -4.70 -8.97
C PHE A 234 -5.73 -3.82 -10.18
N TYR A 235 -4.68 -2.99 -10.11
CA TYR A 235 -4.24 -2.15 -11.23
C TYR A 235 -3.67 -2.95 -12.41
N ASN A 236 -3.13 -4.14 -12.16
CA ASN A 236 -2.74 -5.10 -13.20
C ASN A 236 -3.94 -5.95 -13.70
N GLU A 237 -5.18 -5.60 -13.35
CA GLU A 237 -6.40 -6.29 -13.77
C GLU A 237 -6.48 -7.75 -13.27
N ASN A 238 -5.62 -8.12 -12.32
CA ASN A 238 -5.59 -9.44 -11.68
C ASN A 238 -6.58 -9.46 -10.51
N TYR A 239 -7.85 -9.19 -10.78
CA TYR A 239 -8.88 -8.99 -9.75
C TYR A 239 -9.10 -10.21 -8.86
N SER A 240 -8.99 -11.43 -9.43
CA SER A 240 -9.12 -12.66 -8.65
C SER A 240 -8.03 -12.80 -7.59
N GLU A 241 -6.79 -12.49 -7.94
CA GLU A 241 -5.64 -12.49 -7.04
C GLU A 241 -5.76 -11.37 -6.01
N ALA A 242 -6.16 -10.17 -6.43
CA ALA A 242 -6.43 -9.06 -5.52
C ALA A 242 -7.48 -9.44 -4.46
N ILE A 243 -8.63 -9.97 -4.87
CA ILE A 243 -9.69 -10.46 -3.98
C ILE A 243 -9.17 -11.57 -3.06
N SER A 244 -8.37 -12.51 -3.58
CA SER A 244 -7.80 -13.60 -2.79
C SER A 244 -6.89 -13.08 -1.67
N LEU A 245 -6.03 -12.10 -1.97
CA LEU A 245 -5.16 -11.48 -0.98
C LEU A 245 -5.98 -10.72 0.08
N MET A 246 -6.92 -9.89 -0.37
CA MET A 246 -7.80 -9.08 0.49
C MET A 246 -8.69 -9.92 1.41
N SER A 247 -9.11 -11.10 0.97
CA SER A 247 -9.97 -12.00 1.77
C SER A 247 -9.35 -12.45 3.11
N THR A 248 -8.04 -12.28 3.26
CA THR A 248 -7.29 -12.62 4.48
C THR A 248 -6.98 -11.42 5.38
N ILE A 249 -7.37 -10.21 4.98
CA ILE A 249 -7.11 -8.96 5.69
C ILE A 249 -8.20 -8.71 6.72
N ASN A 250 -7.81 -8.23 7.90
CA ASN A 250 -8.75 -7.74 8.89
C ASN A 250 -9.22 -6.32 8.55
N PHE A 251 -10.37 -6.19 7.89
CA PHE A 251 -10.91 -4.88 7.52
C PHE A 251 -11.24 -3.96 8.70
N ASN A 252 -11.38 -4.46 9.93
CA ASN A 252 -11.56 -3.56 11.07
C ASN A 252 -10.25 -2.81 11.42
N GLN A 253 -9.11 -3.40 11.09
CA GLN A 253 -7.80 -2.78 11.24
C GLN A 253 -7.42 -1.96 10.00
N TYR A 254 -7.84 -2.42 8.82
CA TYR A 254 -7.59 -1.75 7.54
C TYR A 254 -8.90 -1.52 6.77
N PRO A 255 -9.73 -0.55 7.19
CA PRO A 255 -11.04 -0.31 6.59
C PRO A 255 -11.02 -0.04 5.09
N TYR A 256 -10.07 0.75 4.62
CA TYR A 256 -9.85 1.07 3.20
C TYR A 256 -9.70 -0.19 2.31
N MET A 257 -9.24 -1.31 2.84
CA MET A 257 -9.15 -2.57 2.08
C MET A 257 -10.52 -3.18 1.76
N ALA A 258 -11.56 -2.89 2.55
CA ALA A 258 -12.92 -3.26 2.21
C ALA A 258 -13.42 -2.49 0.96
N TYR A 259 -12.99 -1.23 0.82
CA TYR A 259 -13.29 -0.42 -0.36
C TYR A 259 -12.63 -1.03 -1.61
N TRP A 260 -11.32 -1.31 -1.58
CA TRP A 260 -10.61 -1.97 -2.68
C TRP A 260 -11.21 -3.35 -3.03
N MET A 261 -11.67 -4.10 -2.03
CA MET A 261 -12.36 -5.37 -2.27
C MET A 261 -13.70 -5.17 -2.97
N GLY A 262 -14.47 -4.15 -2.57
CA GLY A 262 -15.70 -3.74 -3.24
C GLY A 262 -15.46 -3.39 -4.70
N LEU A 263 -14.47 -2.55 -4.98
CA LEU A 263 -14.07 -2.21 -6.34
C LEU A 263 -13.67 -3.44 -7.16
N ALA A 264 -12.89 -4.35 -6.58
CA ALA A 264 -12.49 -5.56 -7.30
C ALA A 264 -13.70 -6.40 -7.71
N TYR A 265 -14.76 -6.44 -6.88
CA TYR A 265 -16.02 -7.09 -7.23
C TYR A 265 -16.83 -6.33 -8.29
N VAL A 266 -16.80 -4.98 -8.30
CA VAL A 266 -17.35 -4.17 -9.39
C VAL A 266 -16.69 -4.56 -10.72
N MET A 267 -15.36 -4.70 -10.74
CA MET A 267 -14.61 -5.02 -11.95
C MET A 267 -14.90 -6.41 -12.51
N ILE A 268 -15.29 -7.37 -11.68
CA ILE A 268 -15.71 -8.71 -12.12
C ILE A 268 -17.23 -8.89 -12.23
N GLU A 269 -17.99 -7.79 -12.19
CA GLU A 269 -19.46 -7.77 -12.32
C GLU A 269 -20.19 -8.63 -11.27
N ASP A 270 -19.68 -8.68 -10.04
CA ASP A 270 -20.34 -9.31 -8.89
C ASP A 270 -20.99 -8.26 -7.99
N ASP A 271 -22.13 -7.75 -8.43
CA ASP A 271 -22.85 -6.64 -7.79
C ASP A 271 -23.22 -6.94 -6.32
N VAL A 272 -23.45 -8.23 -5.99
CA VAL A 272 -23.82 -8.64 -4.62
C VAL A 272 -22.66 -8.43 -3.67
N ASN A 273 -21.47 -8.91 -4.04
CA ASN A 273 -20.28 -8.73 -3.21
C ASN A 273 -19.76 -7.29 -3.27
N ALA A 274 -19.84 -6.63 -4.42
CA ALA A 274 -19.51 -5.21 -4.55
C ALA A 274 -20.31 -4.38 -3.55
N LYS A 275 -21.64 -4.51 -3.55
CA LYS A 275 -22.53 -3.83 -2.60
C LYS A 275 -22.14 -4.13 -1.15
N PHE A 276 -21.92 -5.41 -0.81
CA PHE A 276 -21.58 -5.81 0.55
C PHE A 276 -20.29 -5.17 1.05
N TYR A 277 -19.22 -5.17 0.25
CA TYR A 277 -17.92 -4.67 0.67
C TYR A 277 -17.83 -3.13 0.63
N LEU A 278 -18.50 -2.47 -0.31
CA LEU A 278 -18.62 -1.01 -0.31
C LEU A 278 -19.43 -0.51 0.91
N GLN A 279 -20.54 -1.16 1.25
CA GLN A 279 -21.28 -0.85 2.48
C GLN A 279 -20.45 -1.12 3.74
N LYS A 280 -19.64 -2.19 3.72
CA LYS A 280 -18.73 -2.49 4.83
C LYS A 280 -17.68 -1.38 5.00
N ALA A 281 -17.09 -0.88 3.92
CA ALA A 281 -16.15 0.22 3.95
C ALA A 281 -16.79 1.49 4.56
N MET A 282 -17.99 1.87 4.09
CA MET A 282 -18.75 3.00 4.66
C MET A 282 -19.02 2.86 6.16
N ASN A 283 -19.44 1.67 6.60
CA ASN A 283 -19.73 1.40 8.01
C ASN A 283 -18.47 1.49 8.89
N LEU A 284 -17.29 1.35 8.29
CA LEU A 284 -16.00 1.49 8.96
C LEU A 284 -15.43 2.92 8.83
N GLY A 285 -16.17 3.85 8.22
CA GLY A 285 -15.80 5.26 8.11
C GLY A 285 -15.13 5.65 6.79
N GLU A 286 -15.01 4.74 5.83
CA GLU A 286 -14.43 5.05 4.52
C GLU A 286 -15.42 5.83 3.65
N GLU A 287 -14.92 6.87 2.99
CA GLU A 287 -15.68 7.58 1.96
C GLU A 287 -15.70 6.75 0.67
N ILE A 288 -16.85 6.72 0.01
CA ILE A 288 -17.02 6.09 -1.31
C ILE A 288 -17.20 7.20 -2.33
N GLU A 289 -16.61 7.07 -3.51
CA GLU A 289 -16.84 8.08 -4.55
C GLU A 289 -18.28 8.04 -5.06
N PRO A 290 -18.85 9.21 -5.42
CA PRO A 290 -20.21 9.32 -5.98
C PRO A 290 -20.51 8.36 -7.12
N GLU A 291 -19.49 8.00 -7.89
CA GLU A 291 -19.57 7.12 -9.07
C GLU A 291 -19.97 5.69 -8.71
N PHE A 292 -19.74 5.26 -7.46
CA PHE A 292 -20.10 3.94 -6.95
C PHE A 292 -21.39 3.95 -6.13
N TYR A 293 -22.11 5.06 -6.08
CA TYR A 293 -23.32 5.21 -5.27
C TYR A 293 -24.44 4.26 -5.71
N ASP A 294 -24.53 4.00 -7.02
CA ASP A 294 -25.52 3.09 -7.58
C ASP A 294 -25.32 1.64 -7.12
N TYR A 295 -24.09 1.25 -6.76
CA TYR A 295 -23.79 -0.10 -6.29
C TYR A 295 -24.34 -0.38 -4.88
N TYR A 296 -24.61 0.64 -4.07
CA TYR A 296 -25.09 0.45 -2.70
C TYR A 296 -26.46 1.03 -2.40
N ASN A 297 -27.02 1.88 -3.28
CA ASN A 297 -28.36 2.49 -3.15
C ASN A 297 -29.52 1.67 -3.73
N LEU A 298 -29.29 0.43 -4.19
CA LEU A 298 -30.38 -0.41 -4.68
C LEU A 298 -31.24 -0.93 -3.51
N TYR A 299 -32.49 -0.44 -3.46
CA TYR A 299 -33.59 -0.73 -2.54
C TYR A 299 -33.80 -2.22 -2.21
#